data_AF-A0A7J0CIQ5-F1
#
_entry.id   AF-A0A7J0CIQ5-F1
#
_cell.length_a   1.000
_cell.length_b   1.000
_cell.length_c   1.000
_cell.angle_alpha   90.00
_cell.angle_beta   90.00
_cell.angle_gamma   90.00
#
_symmetry.space_group_name_H-M   'P 1'
#
loop_
_entity.id
_entity.type
_entity.pdbx_description
1 polymer ?
#
loop_
_entity_poly.entity_id
_entity_poly.type
_entity_poly.pdbx_seq_one_letter_code
_entity_poly.pdbx_strand_id
1 'polypeptide(L)'
;MDQRQDAGGWVSGYEWQPVLFLLGVAAASLVLLYGVGASLRVTSEPLNTRPFSGGLDPDEHPFSRFHVRWYPVTMIFLAFDMEMLFMYPWTKVVSAVGVSAVIEMFLFLGVLLAGVAYAWREGAFRWS
;
A
#
# COMPACT_ATOMS: atom_id res chain seq x y z
N MET A 1 -36.72 33.99 14.75
CA MET A 1 -35.90 33.75 13.54
C MET A 1 -35.02 32.56 13.86
N ASP A 2 -35.61 31.39 13.63
CA ASP A 2 -35.08 30.08 13.97
C ASP A 2 -34.69 29.40 12.66
N GLN A 3 -33.39 29.20 12.45
CA GLN A 3 -32.83 28.43 11.33
C GLN A 3 -31.74 27.50 11.88
N ARG A 4 -32.06 26.80 12.95
CA ARG A 4 -31.35 25.57 13.34
C ARG A 4 -32.25 24.39 12.95
N GLN A 5 -31.64 23.40 12.29
CA GLN A 5 -32.07 21.99 12.13
C GLN A 5 -32.67 21.57 10.78
N ASP A 6 -31.81 21.33 9.79
CA ASP A 6 -32.12 20.43 8.66
C ASP A 6 -30.89 19.98 7.84
N ALA A 7 -29.66 20.20 8.33
CA ALA A 7 -28.45 19.61 7.73
C ALA A 7 -28.16 18.16 8.19
N GLY A 8 -29.19 17.47 8.69
CA GLY A 8 -29.17 16.04 9.00
C GLY A 8 -29.95 15.28 7.95
N GLY A 9 -29.59 15.45 6.66
CA GLY A 9 -30.08 14.61 5.58
C GLY A 9 -29.63 13.18 5.84
N TRP A 10 -30.43 12.48 6.64
CA TRP A 10 -30.30 11.10 7.05
C TRP A 10 -29.86 10.27 5.85
N VAL A 11 -28.66 9.68 5.94
CA VAL A 11 -28.24 8.56 5.09
C VAL A 11 -29.43 7.61 5.05
N SER A 12 -30.19 7.70 3.96
CA SER A 12 -31.44 6.96 3.88
C SER A 12 -31.06 5.49 3.87
N GLY A 13 -31.85 4.62 4.51
CA GLY A 13 -31.54 3.17 4.59
C GLY A 13 -31.34 2.49 3.22
N TYR A 14 -31.61 3.19 2.13
CA TYR A 14 -31.44 2.79 0.74
C TYR A 14 -30.01 3.02 0.19
N GLU A 15 -29.16 3.83 0.83
CA GLU A 15 -27.79 4.12 0.33
C GLU A 15 -26.83 2.93 0.42
N TRP A 16 -27.08 1.99 1.32
CA TRP A 16 -26.28 0.77 1.45
C TRP A 16 -26.67 -0.31 0.44
N GLN A 17 -27.85 -0.21 -0.16
CA GLN A 17 -28.34 -1.17 -1.15
C GLN A 17 -27.43 -1.28 -2.38
N PRO A 18 -26.98 -0.18 -3.03
CA PRO A 18 -26.04 -0.30 -4.13
C PRO A 18 -24.70 -0.90 -3.70
N VAL A 19 -24.23 -0.62 -2.48
CA VAL A 19 -22.98 -1.19 -1.95
C VAL A 19 -23.10 -2.70 -1.75
N LEU A 20 -24.17 -3.16 -1.10
CA LEU A 20 -24.44 -4.58 -0.89
C LEU A 20 -24.66 -5.32 -2.22
N PHE A 21 -25.35 -4.68 -3.17
CA PHE A 21 -25.52 -5.22 -4.52
C PHE A 21 -24.18 -5.38 -5.24
N LEU A 22 -23.32 -4.35 -5.22
CA LEU A 22 -21.99 -4.41 -5.83
C LEU A 22 -21.10 -5.47 -5.17
N LEU A 23 -21.14 -5.59 -3.83
CA LEU A 23 -20.44 -6.66 -3.11
C LEU A 23 -20.96 -8.03 -3.49
N GLY A 24 -22.28 -8.19 -3.64
CA GLY A 24 -22.90 -9.43 -4.09
C GLY A 24 -22.46 -9.82 -5.50
N VAL A 25 -22.44 -8.86 -6.43
CA VAL A 25 -21.95 -9.07 -7.80
C VAL A 25 -20.47 -9.43 -7.81
N ALA A 26 -19.63 -8.77 -7.01
CA ALA A 26 -18.21 -9.06 -6.90
C ALA A 26 -17.93 -10.45 -6.31
N ALA A 27 -18.69 -10.85 -5.27
CA ALA A 27 -18.58 -12.18 -4.70
C ALA A 27 -19.05 -13.25 -5.70
N ALA A 28 -20.17 -13.01 -6.39
CA ALA A 28 -20.70 -13.93 -7.40
C ALA A 28 -19.73 -14.09 -8.58
N SER A 29 -19.11 -13.00 -9.04
CA SER A 29 -18.13 -13.05 -10.12
C SER A 29 -16.86 -13.79 -9.70
N LEU A 30 -16.38 -13.62 -8.47
CA LEU A 30 -15.28 -14.40 -7.91
C LEU A 30 -15.60 -15.90 -7.87
N VAL A 31 -16.78 -16.27 -7.37
CA VAL A 31 -17.22 -17.67 -7.32
C VAL A 31 -17.37 -18.25 -8.73
N LEU A 32 -17.94 -17.49 -9.66
CA LEU A 32 -18.10 -17.91 -11.05
C LEU A 32 -16.73 -18.12 -11.71
N LEU A 33 -15.82 -17.16 -11.59
CA LEU A 33 -14.47 -17.23 -12.17
C LEU A 33 -13.67 -18.39 -11.56
N TYR A 34 -13.78 -18.59 -10.24
CA TYR A 34 -13.16 -19.72 -9.57
C TYR A 34 -13.77 -21.05 -10.04
N GLY A 35 -15.10 -21.14 -10.14
CA GLY A 35 -15.80 -22.35 -10.58
C GLY A 35 -15.51 -22.71 -12.03
N VAL A 36 -15.51 -21.73 -12.93
CA VAL A 36 -15.09 -21.89 -14.34
C VAL A 36 -13.61 -22.26 -14.42
N GLY A 37 -12.77 -21.58 -13.64
CA GLY A 37 -11.36 -21.92 -13.54
C GLY A 37 -11.14 -23.35 -13.04
N ALA A 38 -11.95 -23.82 -12.09
CA ALA A 38 -11.90 -25.18 -11.58
C ALA A 38 -12.43 -26.22 -12.58
N SER A 39 -13.50 -25.92 -13.33
CA SER A 39 -14.06 -26.85 -14.32
C SER A 39 -13.19 -26.99 -15.57
N LEU A 40 -12.45 -25.94 -15.92
CA LEU A 40 -11.50 -25.94 -17.06
C LEU A 40 -10.10 -26.41 -16.67
N ARG A 41 -9.83 -26.76 -15.40
CA ARG A 41 -8.51 -27.26 -14.98
C ARG A 41 -8.21 -28.58 -15.69
N VAL A 42 -7.09 -28.61 -16.42
CA VAL A 42 -6.57 -29.81 -17.12
C VAL A 42 -5.97 -30.82 -16.14
N THR A 43 -5.41 -30.35 -15.02
CA THR A 43 -4.85 -31.21 -13.97
C THR A 43 -5.32 -30.76 -12.59
N SER A 44 -5.78 -31.72 -11.78
CA SER A 44 -6.21 -31.48 -10.39
C SER A 44 -5.04 -31.47 -9.42
N GLU A 45 -3.95 -32.15 -9.77
CA GLU A 45 -2.74 -32.24 -8.93
C GLU A 45 -1.83 -31.01 -9.12
N PRO A 46 -1.23 -30.50 -8.04
CA PRO A 46 -0.23 -29.45 -8.13
C PRO A 46 0.98 -29.95 -8.93
N LEU A 47 1.30 -29.22 -10.01
CA LEU A 47 2.50 -29.49 -10.80
C LEU A 47 3.73 -29.36 -9.90
N ASN A 48 4.48 -30.45 -9.75
CA ASN A 48 5.78 -30.43 -9.07
C ASN A 48 6.74 -29.58 -9.92
N THR A 49 6.84 -28.31 -9.56
CA THR A 49 7.58 -27.31 -10.33
C THR A 49 9.01 -27.26 -9.78
N ARG A 50 9.85 -28.18 -10.27
CA ARG A 50 11.28 -28.18 -9.98
C ARG A 50 11.98 -27.00 -10.65
N PRO A 51 13.18 -26.58 -10.18
CA PRO A 51 13.99 -25.58 -10.87
C PRO A 51 14.21 -25.99 -12.34
N PHE A 52 13.73 -25.14 -13.26
CA PHE A 52 13.64 -25.46 -14.70
C PHE A 52 14.96 -25.92 -15.32
N SER A 53 16.09 -25.36 -14.88
CA SER A 53 17.42 -25.62 -15.44
C SER A 53 18.36 -26.43 -14.54
N GLY A 54 17.98 -26.70 -13.28
CA GLY A 54 18.89 -27.27 -12.28
C GLY A 54 18.95 -28.80 -12.30
N GLY A 55 17.86 -29.47 -12.67
CA GLY A 55 17.74 -30.94 -12.71
C GLY A 55 17.83 -31.65 -11.35
N LEU A 56 18.44 -31.02 -10.35
CA LEU A 56 18.58 -31.46 -8.97
C LEU A 56 17.47 -30.87 -8.11
N ASP A 57 17.07 -31.61 -7.08
CA ASP A 57 16.16 -31.09 -6.06
C ASP A 57 16.88 -30.02 -5.21
N PRO A 58 16.20 -28.96 -4.75
CA PRO A 58 16.84 -27.91 -3.96
C PRO A 58 17.35 -28.45 -2.60
N ASP A 59 18.65 -28.36 -2.35
CA ASP A 59 19.26 -28.78 -1.08
C ASP A 59 19.09 -27.75 0.05
N GLU A 60 18.98 -26.46 -0.29
CA GLU A 60 18.83 -25.36 0.66
C GLU A 60 17.43 -24.71 0.54
N HIS A 61 16.90 -24.24 1.67
CA HIS A 61 15.66 -23.48 1.65
C HIS A 61 15.85 -22.20 0.80
N PRO A 62 14.90 -21.83 -0.09
CA PRO A 62 14.99 -20.64 -0.95
C PRO A 62 15.23 -19.29 -0.25
N PHE A 63 15.12 -19.26 1.08
CA PHE A 63 15.20 -18.09 1.93
C PHE A 63 16.42 -18.12 2.86
N SER A 64 17.32 -19.10 2.70
CA SER A 64 18.50 -19.24 3.56
C SER A 64 19.48 -18.06 3.41
N ARG A 65 19.51 -17.40 2.24
CA ARG A 65 20.44 -16.31 1.95
C ARG A 65 19.69 -15.01 1.67
N PHE A 66 19.29 -14.32 2.73
CA PHE A 66 18.79 -12.95 2.62
C PHE A 66 19.92 -11.93 2.82
N HIS A 67 20.11 -11.08 1.81
CA HIS A 67 20.99 -9.93 1.93
C HIS A 67 20.26 -8.78 2.63
N VAL A 68 20.74 -8.36 3.82
CA VAL A 68 20.18 -7.24 4.59
C VAL A 68 20.24 -5.90 3.84
N ARG A 69 21.04 -5.81 2.77
CA ARG A 69 21.28 -4.57 2.00
C ARG A 69 20.02 -3.84 1.51
N TRP A 70 18.92 -4.55 1.32
CA TRP A 70 17.67 -3.97 0.80
C TRP A 70 16.84 -3.28 1.89
N TYR A 71 17.03 -3.64 3.16
CA TYR A 71 16.26 -3.09 4.28
C TYR A 71 16.38 -1.57 4.41
N PRO A 72 17.59 -0.96 4.40
CA PRO A 72 17.72 0.49 4.53
C PRO A 72 17.02 1.24 3.41
N VAL A 73 17.14 0.75 2.15
CA VAL A 73 16.49 1.36 0.99
C VAL A 73 14.97 1.30 1.14
N THR A 74 14.41 0.16 1.54
CA THR A 74 12.97 0.01 1.78
C THR A 74 12.48 0.88 2.93
N MET A 75 13.23 0.97 4.03
CA MET A 75 12.85 1.81 5.18
C MET A 75 12.84 3.29 4.82
N ILE A 76 13.80 3.76 4.03
CA ILE A 76 13.83 5.15 3.54
C ILE A 76 12.68 5.39 2.58
N PHE A 77 12.44 4.48 1.63
CA PHE A 77 11.32 4.58 0.71
C PHE A 77 9.98 4.64 1.44
N LEU A 78 9.78 3.80 2.45
CA LEU A 78 8.56 3.80 3.27
C LEU A 78 8.40 5.10 4.07
N ALA A 79 9.49 5.61 4.66
CA ALA A 79 9.47 6.88 5.38
C ALA A 79 9.13 8.06 4.46
N PHE A 80 9.66 8.05 3.24
CA PHE A 80 9.35 9.03 2.20
C PHE A 80 7.91 8.90 1.69
N ASP A 81 7.41 7.68 1.45
CA ASP A 81 6.02 7.47 1.00
C ASP A 81 4.99 7.96 2.05
N MET A 82 5.32 7.77 3.33
CA MET A 82 4.53 8.32 4.45
C MET A 82 4.47 9.86 4.46
N GLU A 83 5.44 10.55 3.86
CA GLU A 83 5.43 12.02 3.76
C GLU A 83 4.27 12.53 2.88
N MET A 84 3.98 11.81 1.78
CA MET A 84 2.90 12.14 0.85
C MET A 84 1.53 12.02 1.52
N LEU A 85 1.39 11.06 2.44
CA LEU A 85 0.19 10.93 3.28
C LEU A 85 -0.04 12.18 4.13
N PHE A 86 1.03 12.80 4.67
CA PHE A 86 0.94 14.02 5.46
C PHE A 86 0.70 15.27 4.61
N MET A 87 1.17 15.29 3.36
CA MET A 87 0.90 16.39 2.43
C MET A 87 -0.59 16.53 2.07
N TYR A 88 -1.33 15.43 1.99
CA TYR A 88 -2.76 15.44 1.64
C TYR A 88 -3.62 16.34 2.55
N PRO A 89 -3.69 16.11 3.88
CA PRO A 89 -4.46 16.95 4.78
C PRO A 89 -3.86 18.35 4.96
N TRP A 90 -2.54 18.50 4.81
CA TRP A 90 -1.87 19.80 4.97
C TRP A 90 -2.40 20.86 4.01
N THR A 91 -2.78 20.49 2.78
CA THR A 91 -3.38 21.43 1.82
C THR A 91 -4.65 22.11 2.35
N LYS A 92 -5.41 21.44 3.23
CA LYS A 92 -6.55 22.07 3.92
C LYS A 92 -6.11 22.92 5.09
N VAL A 93 -5.17 22.43 5.90
CA VAL A 93 -4.65 23.13 7.08
C VAL A 93 -3.96 24.43 6.73
N VAL A 94 -3.18 24.48 5.64
CA VAL A 94 -2.45 25.69 5.23
C VAL A 94 -3.38 26.87 4.96
N SER A 95 -4.61 26.60 4.50
CA SER A 95 -5.62 27.64 4.28
C SER A 95 -6.16 28.25 5.58
N ALA A 96 -6.15 27.49 6.68
CA ALA A 96 -6.61 27.93 7.99
C ALA A 96 -5.49 28.56 8.84
N VAL A 97 -4.27 28.03 8.73
CA VAL A 97 -3.12 28.40 9.58
C VAL A 97 -2.20 29.42 8.90
N GLY A 98 -2.07 29.38 7.57
CA GLY A 98 -1.21 30.29 6.82
C GLY A 98 0.27 29.90 6.82
N VAL A 99 1.16 30.90 6.90
CA VAL A 99 2.61 30.74 6.63
C VAL A 99 3.32 29.83 7.63
N SER A 100 2.90 29.75 8.89
CA SER A 100 3.53 28.86 9.87
C SER A 100 3.40 27.38 9.48
N ALA A 101 2.25 26.97 8.93
CA ALA A 101 2.05 25.62 8.42
C ALA A 101 2.98 25.31 7.23
N VAL A 102 3.37 26.30 6.43
CA VAL A 102 4.36 26.14 5.36
C VAL A 102 5.74 25.86 5.94
N ILE A 103 6.15 26.63 6.95
CA ILE A 103 7.45 26.46 7.62
C ILE A 103 7.53 25.07 8.29
N GLU A 104 6.48 24.66 8.99
CA GLU A 104 6.40 23.34 9.63
C GLU A 104 6.51 22.19 8.62
N MET A 105 5.87 22.32 7.45
CA MET A 105 5.96 21.32 6.38
C MET A 105 7.39 21.20 5.81
N PHE A 106 8.05 22.33 5.56
CA PHE A 106 9.44 22.30 5.09
C PHE A 106 10.42 21.81 6.17
N LEU A 107 10.16 22.08 7.44
CA LEU A 107 10.92 21.50 8.54
C LEU A 107 10.75 19.97 8.61
N PHE A 108 9.52 19.49 8.47
CA PHE A 108 9.22 18.05 8.41
C PHE A 108 9.95 17.38 7.25
N LEU A 109 9.87 17.96 6.04
CA LEU A 109 10.59 17.47 4.87
C LEU A 109 12.11 17.52 5.07
N GLY A 110 12.62 18.56 5.73
CA GLY A 110 14.04 18.71 6.07
C GLY A 110 14.55 17.60 6.99
N VAL A 111 13.75 17.15 7.97
CA VAL A 111 14.10 16.03 8.85
C VAL A 111 14.19 14.72 8.06
N LEU A 112 13.25 14.46 7.13
CA LEU A 112 13.30 13.28 6.27
C LEU A 112 14.51 13.30 5.34
N LEU A 113 14.79 14.43 4.69
CA LEU A 113 15.98 14.61 3.87
C LEU A 113 17.29 14.40 4.66
N ALA A 114 17.34 14.82 5.92
CA ALA A 114 18.48 14.54 6.79
C ALA A 114 18.65 13.02 7.04
N GLY A 115 17.55 12.29 7.20
CA GLY A 115 17.57 10.83 7.29
C GLY A 115 18.10 10.15 6.01
N VAL A 116 17.69 10.64 4.84
CA VAL A 116 18.21 10.18 3.54
C VAL A 116 19.71 10.47 3.42
N ALA A 117 20.14 11.68 3.78
CA ALA A 117 21.54 12.09 3.73
C ALA A 117 22.41 11.24 4.66
N TYR A 118 21.91 10.92 5.86
CA TYR A 118 22.58 10.00 6.78
C TYR A 118 22.74 8.60 6.17
N ALA A 119 21.66 8.03 5.63
CA ALA A 119 21.72 6.71 5.02
C ALA A 119 22.65 6.66 3.79
N TRP A 120 22.72 7.74 3.01
CA TRP A 120 23.69 7.89 1.94
C TRP A 120 25.12 7.78 2.48
N ARG A 121 25.42 8.52 3.56
CA ARG A 121 26.75 8.52 4.19
C ARG A 121 27.13 7.13 4.71
N GLU A 122 26.19 6.40 5.28
CA GLU A 122 26.37 5.04 5.77
C GLU A 122 26.48 3.98 4.64
N GLY A 123 26.35 4.40 3.38
CA GLY A 123 26.55 3.53 2.23
C GLY A 123 25.36 2.64 1.89
N ALA A 124 24.15 3.00 2.34
CA ALA A 124 22.91 2.27 2.02
C ALA A 124 22.68 2.10 0.51
N PHE A 125 23.25 3.00 -0.30
CA PHE A 125 23.13 2.99 -1.77
C PHE A 125 24.35 2.38 -2.49
N ARG A 126 25.34 1.85 -1.77
CA ARG A 126 26.55 1.31 -2.41
C ARG A 126 26.28 -0.10 -2.94
N TRP A 127 26.49 -0.29 -4.24
CA TRP A 127 26.23 -1.54 -4.97
C TRP A 127 27.50 -2.35 -5.29
N SER A 128 28.58 -2.10 -4.53
CA SER A 128 29.88 -2.77 -4.61
C SER A 128 30.50 -2.93 -3.23
#